data_AF-A0A920T5N2-F1
#
_entry.id   AF-A0A920T5N2-F1
#
_cell.length_a   1.000
_cell.length_b   1.000
_cell.length_c   1.000
_cell.angle_alpha   90.00
_cell.angle_beta   90.00
_cell.angle_gamma   90.00
#
_symmetry.space_group_name_H-M   'P 1'
#
loop_
_entity.id
_entity.type
_entity.pdbx_description
1 polymer ?
#
loop_
_entity_poly.entity_id
_entity_poly.type
_entity_poly.pdbx_seq_one_letter_code
_entity_poly.pdbx_strand_id
1 'polypeptide(L)'
;MNYLEKLYRAILLDSELYEEVEADKSLTRQALLTVALVAIIEGVFYLGAQDQGLVIGLSQSILGSVTRWILWAFFIAFVGTRILPEPETESNTGELLRTLGFAYAPGVFYYLHPCLLLGSLFNYWFHYGN
;
A
#
# COMPACT_ATOMS: atom_id res chain seq x y z
N MET A 1 19.04 -7.85 -7.85
CA MET A 1 17.60 -8.16 -7.95
C MET A 1 16.87 -7.10 -8.78
N ASN A 2 16.09 -7.52 -9.77
CA ASN A 2 15.27 -6.59 -10.57
C ASN A 2 14.05 -6.10 -9.77
N TYR A 3 13.41 -5.01 -10.18
CA TYR A 3 12.23 -4.46 -9.51
C TYR A 3 11.06 -5.45 -9.41
N LEU A 4 10.79 -6.23 -10.45
CA LEU A 4 9.70 -7.22 -10.43
C LEU A 4 9.94 -8.34 -9.40
N GLU A 5 11.18 -8.73 -9.21
CA GLU A 5 11.56 -9.76 -8.23
C GLU A 5 11.42 -9.20 -6.80
N LYS A 6 11.82 -7.94 -6.58
CA LYS A 6 11.52 -7.19 -5.34
C LYS A 6 10.02 -7.11 -5.08
N LEU A 7 9.24 -6.75 -6.11
CA LEU A 7 7.78 -6.63 -6.00
C LEU A 7 7.13 -7.97 -5.64
N TYR A 8 7.57 -9.07 -6.28
CA TYR A 8 7.07 -10.41 -5.99
C TYR A 8 7.39 -10.83 -4.54
N ARG A 9 8.63 -10.64 -4.09
CA ARG A 9 9.02 -10.90 -2.69
C ARG A 9 8.23 -10.02 -1.72
N ALA A 10 7.97 -8.75 -2.06
CA ALA A 10 7.17 -7.84 -1.25
C ALA A 10 5.70 -8.28 -1.14
N ILE A 11 5.13 -8.81 -2.23
CA ILE A 11 3.78 -9.41 -2.22
C ILE A 11 3.73 -10.60 -1.25
N LEU A 12 4.80 -11.39 -1.20
CA LEU A 12 4.93 -12.54 -0.29
C LEU A 12 5.32 -12.18 1.14
N LEU A 13 5.46 -10.88 1.45
CA LEU A 13 5.88 -10.38 2.76
C LEU A 13 7.23 -10.96 3.23
N ASP A 14 8.16 -11.14 2.31
CA ASP A 14 9.50 -11.64 2.60
C ASP A 14 10.26 -10.69 3.53
N SER A 15 10.65 -11.17 4.72
CA SER A 15 11.34 -10.37 5.74
C SER A 15 12.73 -9.93 5.30
N GLU A 16 13.47 -10.79 4.59
CA GLU A 16 14.82 -10.48 4.12
C GLU A 16 14.78 -9.34 3.10
N LEU A 17 13.74 -9.29 2.25
CA LEU A 17 13.53 -8.14 1.37
C LEU A 17 13.34 -6.85 2.18
N TYR A 18 12.57 -6.87 3.27
CA TYR A 18 12.31 -5.67 4.03
C TYR A 18 13.57 -5.11 4.69
N GLU A 19 14.47 -5.97 5.15
CA GLU A 19 15.81 -5.57 5.62
C GLU A 19 16.65 -4.96 4.48
N GLU A 20 16.63 -5.58 3.29
CA GLU A 20 17.34 -5.05 2.10
C GLU A 20 16.85 -3.64 1.72
N VAL A 21 15.53 -3.40 1.68
CA VAL A 21 14.95 -2.10 1.27
C VAL A 21 15.07 -1.03 2.36
N GLU A 22 15.13 -1.45 3.61
CA GLU A 22 15.44 -0.58 4.74
C GLU A 22 16.86 -0.03 4.61
N ALA A 23 17.84 -0.89 4.36
CA ALA A 23 19.24 -0.48 4.22
C ALA A 23 19.51 0.36 2.96
N ASP A 24 18.82 0.09 1.84
CA ASP A 24 19.10 0.73 0.56
C ASP A 24 18.23 1.98 0.27
N LYS A 25 18.82 3.16 0.51
CA LYS A 25 18.17 4.46 0.25
C LYS A 25 17.81 4.70 -1.22
N SER A 26 18.49 4.05 -2.16
CA SER A 26 18.23 4.20 -3.60
C SER A 26 16.86 3.66 -4.01
N LEU A 27 16.27 2.77 -3.20
CA LEU A 27 15.00 2.11 -3.49
C LEU A 27 13.77 2.96 -3.15
N THR A 28 13.95 4.17 -2.62
CA THR A 28 12.84 5.13 -2.38
C THR A 28 12.02 5.39 -3.64
N ARG A 29 12.67 5.46 -4.80
CA ARG A 29 11.98 5.63 -6.08
C ARG A 29 11.16 4.40 -6.46
N GLN A 30 11.67 3.20 -6.16
CA GLN A 30 10.96 1.94 -6.43
C GLN A 30 9.76 1.78 -5.49
N ALA A 31 9.88 2.17 -4.22
CA ALA A 31 8.79 2.20 -3.27
C ALA A 31 7.65 3.14 -3.74
N LEU A 32 7.99 4.35 -4.21
CA LEU A 32 7.00 5.26 -4.82
C LEU A 32 6.34 4.65 -6.07
N LEU A 33 7.11 3.94 -6.91
CA LEU A 33 6.56 3.25 -8.09
C LEU A 33 5.57 2.14 -7.69
N THR A 34 5.84 1.41 -6.62
CA THR A 34 4.91 0.40 -6.08
C THR A 34 3.61 1.05 -5.62
N VAL A 35 3.68 2.15 -4.87
CA VAL A 35 2.49 2.89 -4.42
C VAL A 35 1.71 3.45 -5.61
N ALA A 36 2.38 4.04 -6.59
CA ALA A 36 1.73 4.58 -7.78
C ALA A 36 1.05 3.49 -8.62
N LEU A 37 1.69 2.32 -8.78
CA LEU A 37 1.12 1.17 -9.47
C LEU A 37 -0.19 0.72 -8.79
N VAL A 38 -0.17 0.56 -7.48
CA VAL A 38 -1.35 0.17 -6.70
C VAL A 38 -2.44 1.23 -6.79
N ALA A 39 -2.08 2.52 -6.72
CA ALA A 39 -3.04 3.62 -6.83
C ALA A 39 -3.72 3.71 -8.21
N ILE A 40 -3.03 3.30 -9.28
CA ILE A 40 -3.63 3.18 -10.62
C ILE A 40 -4.65 2.03 -10.63
N ILE A 41 -4.31 0.88 -10.05
CA ILE A 41 -5.21 -0.29 -9.96
C ILE A 41 -6.46 0.07 -9.14
N GLU A 42 -6.28 0.71 -7.98
CA GLU A 42 -7.36 1.26 -7.16
C GLU A 42 -8.21 2.24 -7.98
N GLY A 43 -7.57 3.18 -8.67
CA GLY A 43 -8.24 4.22 -9.44
C GLY A 43 -9.14 3.63 -10.51
N VAL A 44 -8.62 2.71 -11.34
CA VAL A 44 -9.38 1.99 -12.37
C VAL A 44 -10.56 1.23 -11.77
N PHE A 45 -10.38 0.62 -10.60
CA PHE A 45 -11.47 -0.06 -9.90
C PHE A 45 -12.58 0.93 -9.49
N TYR A 46 -12.23 2.09 -8.94
CA TYR A 46 -13.19 3.11 -8.52
C TYR A 46 -13.83 3.90 -9.67
N LEU A 47 -13.27 3.89 -10.89
CA LEU A 47 -13.88 4.51 -12.07
C LEU A 47 -15.27 3.95 -12.40
N GLY A 48 -15.56 2.70 -12.02
CA GLY A 48 -16.90 2.12 -12.17
C GLY A 48 -17.90 2.57 -11.10
N ALA A 49 -17.45 3.22 -10.03
CA ALA A 49 -18.26 3.57 -8.88
C ALA A 49 -18.61 5.08 -8.78
N GLN A 50 -17.94 5.94 -9.55
CA GLN A 50 -18.16 7.38 -9.53
C GLN A 50 -18.33 7.93 -10.95
N ASP A 51 -19.31 8.82 -11.15
CA ASP A 51 -19.60 9.49 -12.43
C ASP A 51 -18.60 10.65 -12.73
N GLN A 52 -17.42 10.58 -12.11
CA GLN A 52 -16.35 11.56 -12.26
C GLN A 52 -15.43 11.03 -13.36
N GLY A 53 -15.32 11.74 -14.49
CA GLY A 53 -14.59 11.26 -15.66
C GLY A 53 -13.18 10.72 -15.37
N LEU A 54 -12.70 9.81 -16.21
CA LEU A 54 -11.48 8.99 -16.04
C LEU A 54 -10.27 9.75 -15.50
N VAL A 55 -9.99 10.94 -16.06
CA VAL A 55 -8.82 11.75 -15.70
C VAL A 55 -8.90 12.23 -14.25
N ILE A 56 -10.08 12.64 -13.80
CA ILE A 56 -10.28 13.16 -12.44
C ILE A 56 -10.16 12.02 -11.43
N GLY A 57 -10.83 10.89 -11.68
CA GLY A 57 -10.81 9.73 -10.79
C GLY A 57 -9.40 9.15 -10.61
N LEU A 58 -8.63 8.97 -11.71
CA LEU A 58 -7.25 8.50 -11.62
C LEU A 58 -6.34 9.49 -10.89
N SER A 59 -6.49 10.78 -11.16
CA SER A 59 -5.68 11.82 -10.51
C SER A 59 -5.92 11.86 -9.00
N GLN A 60 -7.19 11.78 -8.57
CA GLN A 60 -7.55 11.71 -7.16
C GLN A 60 -7.05 10.43 -6.49
N SER A 61 -7.10 9.29 -7.18
CA SER A 61 -6.61 8.02 -6.64
C SER A 61 -5.10 8.06 -6.42
N ILE A 62 -4.34 8.48 -7.44
CA ILE A 62 -2.87 8.56 -7.35
C ILE A 62 -2.45 9.54 -6.25
N LEU A 63 -2.99 10.76 -6.26
CA LEU A 63 -2.67 11.76 -5.25
C LEU A 63 -3.08 11.30 -3.86
N GLY A 64 -4.31 10.78 -3.72
CA GLY A 64 -4.84 10.29 -2.46
C GLY A 64 -4.01 9.15 -1.86
N SER A 65 -3.57 8.19 -2.68
CA SER A 65 -2.79 7.04 -2.19
C SER A 65 -1.35 7.43 -1.87
N VAL A 66 -0.71 8.30 -2.66
CA VAL A 66 0.63 8.83 -2.35
C VAL A 66 0.60 9.68 -1.07
N THR A 67 -0.35 10.60 -0.94
CA THR A 67 -0.50 11.43 0.26
C THR A 67 -0.77 10.56 1.49
N ARG A 68 -1.67 9.58 1.38
CA ARG A 68 -1.97 8.65 2.48
C ARG A 68 -0.75 7.83 2.88
N TRP A 69 0.02 7.32 1.93
CA TRP A 69 1.26 6.58 2.19
C TRP A 69 2.28 7.44 2.96
N ILE A 70 2.54 8.67 2.49
CA ILE A 70 3.49 9.59 3.15
C ILE A 70 3.00 9.95 4.56
N LEU A 71 1.70 10.27 4.71
CA LEU A 71 1.11 10.62 6.00
C LEU A 71 1.19 9.46 6.98
N TRP A 72 0.90 8.23 6.55
CA TRP A 72 1.02 7.05 7.42
C TRP A 72 2.47 6.75 7.79
N ALA A 73 3.41 6.84 6.86
CA ALA A 73 4.83 6.67 7.15
C ALA A 73 5.31 7.68 8.20
N PHE A 74 4.91 8.95 8.05
CA PHE A 74 5.21 9.98 9.03
C PHE A 74 4.53 9.72 10.38
N PHE A 75 3.26 9.31 10.38
CA PHE A 75 2.53 9.01 11.60
C PHE A 75 3.17 7.85 12.37
N ILE A 76 3.51 6.75 11.69
CA ILE A 76 4.19 5.60 12.30
C ILE A 76 5.56 6.02 12.84
N ALA A 77 6.35 6.77 12.06
CA ALA A 77 7.62 7.31 12.53
C ALA A 77 7.46 8.20 13.76
N PHE A 78 6.43 9.04 13.79
CA PHE A 78 6.14 9.91 14.92
C PHE A 78 5.74 9.11 16.17
N VAL A 79 4.84 8.13 16.01
CA VAL A 79 4.42 7.25 17.12
C VAL A 79 5.62 6.46 17.65
N GLY A 80 6.40 5.82 16.77
CA GLY A 80 7.58 5.04 17.15
C GLY A 80 8.64 5.88 17.85
N THR A 81 8.94 7.09 17.36
CA THR A 81 10.01 7.91 17.95
C THR A 81 9.60 8.73 19.17
N ARG A 82 8.31 9.11 19.31
CA ARG A 82 7.85 10.01 20.39
C ARG A 82 7.02 9.34 21.47
N ILE A 83 6.25 8.30 21.13
CA ILE A 83 5.34 7.63 22.07
C ILE A 83 6.01 6.37 22.65
N LEU A 84 6.80 5.66 21.84
CA LEU A 84 7.54 4.45 22.23
C LEU A 84 9.06 4.62 22.01
N PRO A 85 9.70 5.60 22.66
CA PRO A 85 11.13 5.82 22.45
C PRO A 85 11.96 4.67 23.05
N GLU A 86 12.52 3.79 22.23
CA GLU A 86 13.64 2.93 22.66
C GLU A 86 14.99 3.64 22.49
N PRO A 87 16.00 3.35 23.32
CA PRO A 87 17.33 3.99 23.26
C PRO A 87 18.08 3.78 21.93
N GLU A 88 17.71 2.76 21.15
CA GLU A 88 18.28 2.43 19.84
C GLU A 88 17.29 2.59 18.67
N THR A 89 16.17 3.31 18.85
CA THR A 89 15.23 3.58 17.74
C THR A 89 15.84 4.58 16.75
N GLU A 90 16.73 4.10 15.90
CA GLU A 90 17.30 4.86 14.77
C GLU A 90 16.48 4.71 13.48
N SER A 91 15.23 4.25 13.55
CA SER A 91 14.41 4.08 12.33
C SER A 91 14.19 5.45 11.69
N ASN A 92 14.89 5.70 10.60
CA ASN A 92 14.83 6.96 9.89
C ASN A 92 13.45 7.04 9.21
N THR A 93 12.79 8.20 9.22
CA THR A 93 11.50 8.37 8.51
C THR A 93 11.59 7.92 7.05
N GLY A 94 12.77 8.05 6.42
CA GLY A 94 13.01 7.56 5.07
C GLY A 94 13.05 6.04 4.92
N GLU A 95 13.50 5.29 5.94
CA GLU A 95 13.47 3.82 5.97
C GLU A 95 12.04 3.31 6.03
N LEU A 96 11.26 3.84 6.98
CA LEU A 96 9.83 3.54 7.09
C LEU A 96 9.07 3.87 5.80
N LEU A 97 9.36 5.00 5.17
CA LEU A 97 8.73 5.36 3.90
C LEU A 97 8.98 4.27 2.84
N ARG A 98 10.22 3.80 2.72
CA ARG A 98 10.62 2.76 1.75
C ARG A 98 9.97 1.42 2.04
N THR A 99 10.08 0.93 3.28
CA THR A 99 9.52 -0.37 3.68
C THR A 99 8.00 -0.39 3.52
N LEU A 100 7.32 0.66 3.97
CA LEU A 100 5.88 0.81 3.80
C LEU A 100 5.48 0.92 2.33
N GLY A 101 6.29 1.58 1.49
CA GLY A 101 5.99 1.67 0.06
C GLY A 101 6.08 0.32 -0.66
N PHE A 102 7.02 -0.54 -0.28
CA PHE A 102 7.03 -1.94 -0.76
C PHE A 102 5.91 -2.77 -0.13
N ALA A 103 5.52 -2.49 1.13
CA ALA A 103 4.39 -3.16 1.78
C ALA A 103 3.02 -2.82 1.14
N TYR A 104 2.95 -1.83 0.24
CA TYR A 104 1.77 -1.62 -0.60
C TYR A 104 1.62 -2.69 -1.70
N ALA A 105 2.65 -3.47 -2.02
CA ALA A 105 2.67 -4.41 -3.15
C ALA A 105 1.50 -5.43 -3.18
N PRO A 106 1.03 -6.02 -2.06
CA PRO A 106 -0.17 -6.87 -2.07
C PRO A 106 -1.43 -6.16 -2.62
N GLY A 107 -1.47 -4.83 -2.60
CA GLY A 107 -2.53 -4.02 -3.19
C GLY A 107 -2.69 -4.20 -4.71
N VAL A 108 -1.74 -4.85 -5.40
CA VAL A 108 -1.95 -5.27 -6.80
C VAL A 108 -3.20 -6.16 -6.93
N PHE A 109 -3.63 -6.83 -5.86
CA PHE A 109 -4.84 -7.64 -5.80
C PHE A 109 -6.11 -6.89 -5.38
N TYR A 110 -6.14 -5.55 -5.39
CA TYR A 110 -7.34 -4.77 -5.00
C TYR A 110 -8.61 -5.17 -5.75
N TYR A 111 -8.52 -5.65 -6.99
CA TYR A 111 -9.67 -6.13 -7.74
C TYR A 111 -10.28 -7.43 -7.18
N LEU A 112 -9.58 -8.16 -6.30
CA LEU A 112 -10.11 -9.32 -5.58
C LEU A 112 -10.95 -8.93 -4.35
N HIS A 113 -10.80 -7.70 -3.83
CA HIS A 113 -11.54 -7.23 -2.66
C HIS A 113 -13.07 -7.39 -2.79
N PRO A 114 -13.69 -7.02 -3.93
CA PRO A 114 -15.12 -7.24 -4.14
C PRO A 114 -15.49 -8.72 -4.07
N CYS A 115 -14.69 -9.61 -4.67
CA CYS A 115 -14.94 -11.05 -4.62
C CYS A 115 -14.87 -11.59 -3.18
N LEU A 116 -13.92 -11.10 -2.38
CA LEU A 116 -13.74 -11.51 -0.98
C LEU A 116 -14.87 -11.01 -0.06
N LEU A 117 -15.40 -9.80 -0.31
CA LEU A 117 -16.53 -9.22 0.45
C LEU A 117 -17.91 -9.69 -0.04
N LEU A 118 -18.05 -10.03 -1.33
CA LEU A 118 -19.29 -10.58 -1.86
C LEU A 118 -19.59 -11.96 -1.27
N GLY A 119 -18.58 -12.75 -0.89
CA GLY A 119 -18.79 -14.01 -0.18
C GLY A 119 -19.52 -13.86 1.17
N SER A 120 -19.21 -12.81 1.94
CA SER A 120 -19.86 -12.55 3.22
C SER A 120 -21.25 -11.93 3.07
N LEU A 121 -21.46 -11.04 2.09
CA LEU A 121 -22.79 -10.50 1.76
C LEU A 121 -23.73 -11.54 1.13
N PHE A 122 -23.21 -12.39 0.25
CA PHE A 122 -23.95 -13.51 -0.36
C PHE A 122 -24.37 -14.56 0.68
N ASN A 123 -23.49 -14.89 1.63
CA ASN A 123 -23.82 -15.77 2.76
C ASN A 123 -24.88 -15.13 3.69
N TYR A 124 -24.74 -13.83 3.99
CA TYR A 124 -25.72 -13.10 4.80
C TYR A 124 -27.11 -13.08 4.16
N TRP A 125 -27.19 -12.89 2.83
CA TRP A 125 -28.46 -12.91 2.09
C TRP A 125 -29.11 -14.31 2.06
N PHE A 126 -28.34 -15.39 1.95
CA PHE A 126 -28.89 -16.75 2.00
C PHE A 126 -29.28 -17.22 3.41
N HIS A 127 -28.63 -16.71 4.46
CA HIS A 127 -28.91 -17.11 5.85
C HIS A 127 -30.08 -16.32 6.48
N TYR A 128 -30.24 -15.04 6.11
CA TYR A 128 -31.26 -14.14 6.67
C TYR A 128 -32.36 -13.72 5.68
N GLY A 129 -32.25 -14.11 4.40
CA GLY A 129 -33.19 -13.75 3.34
C GLY A 129 -34.32 -14.77 3.07
N ASN A 130 -34.66 -15.63 4.04
CA ASN A 130 -35.89 -16.43 4.03
C ASN A 130 -36.96 -15.80 4.92
#